data_AF-A0A4P9Z109-F1
#
_entry.id   AF-A0A4P9Z109-F1
#
_cell.length_a   1.000
_cell.length_b   1.000
_cell.length_c   1.000
_cell.angle_alpha   90.00
_cell.angle_beta   90.00
_cell.angle_gamma   90.00
#
_symmetry.space_group_name_H-M   'P 1'
#
loop_
_entity.id
_entity.type
_entity.pdbx_description
1 polymer ?
#
loop_
_entity_poly.entity_id
_entity_poly.type
_entity_poly.pdbx_seq_one_letter_code
_entity_poly.pdbx_strand_id
1 'polypeptide(L)'
;MSQETNNAHHADEQIVVSTVDEKASSISVPCSAPAKKPKGRFAKATSMLFKPVAFVWRYLYMIKLSYWIIISMVVGLLVGWLAPEFAVHLKPLANVFLRMIKALIVPLLFSTLVVGIAGHGDDLAAVGRMFLKAIVYFEVITTLALVVGLIAVNVTRPGQGVSLAGQTDAAGKEFAKKEISWEHELYAIVPESFFEAAAKNEVLQIVASSMIFAIGIIKVQNGRLKRPMLEFCESLSEIMFKVTAIIMYYAPIGIGAAMAATIGANGVHVLISLGKLVGTLYGALVIFVLLVFLPVILLTRIPLRDFLKAVGQPVLIGFSTASSEAALPKAMENLYAMGCSRKVVAFVLPTGYSFNLDGTTLYLSLAAVFCAQAAGIELPVSKQIIIMLTLMLTSKGQL
;
A
#
# COMPACT_ATOMS: atom_id res chain seq x y z
N MET A 1 72.74 17.03 -13.84
CA MET A 1 71.93 17.33 -12.64
C MET A 1 70.49 17.48 -13.08
N SER A 2 69.55 16.83 -12.41
CA SER A 2 68.15 16.61 -12.82
C SER A 2 67.87 15.29 -13.56
N GLN A 3 68.29 14.18 -12.96
CA GLN A 3 67.62 12.87 -13.11
C GLN A 3 67.21 12.27 -11.74
N GLU A 4 67.32 13.02 -10.64
CA GLU A 4 67.06 12.54 -9.27
C GLU A 4 65.68 12.91 -8.70
N THR A 5 64.82 13.62 -9.43
CA THR A 5 63.52 14.07 -8.89
C THR A 5 62.32 13.26 -9.36
N ASN A 6 62.50 12.17 -10.11
CA ASN A 6 61.39 11.39 -10.66
C ASN A 6 61.19 9.99 -10.04
N ASN A 7 62.01 9.61 -9.04
CA ASN A 7 61.87 8.33 -8.33
C ASN A 7 61.27 8.45 -6.92
N ALA A 8 60.98 9.66 -6.44
CA ALA A 8 60.36 9.86 -5.12
C ALA A 8 58.83 9.83 -5.15
N HIS A 9 58.18 10.08 -6.31
CA HIS A 9 56.72 10.07 -6.41
C HIS A 9 56.09 8.73 -6.83
N HIS A 10 56.89 7.74 -7.23
CA HIS A 10 56.40 6.38 -7.50
C HIS A 10 56.63 5.38 -6.36
N ALA A 11 57.34 5.76 -5.30
CA ALA A 11 57.52 4.92 -4.12
C ALA A 11 56.40 5.09 -3.07
N ASP A 12 55.80 6.28 -2.95
CA ASP A 12 54.74 6.54 -1.96
C ASP A 12 53.34 6.06 -2.40
N GLU A 13 53.10 5.86 -3.69
CA GLU A 13 51.80 5.43 -4.21
C GLU A 13 51.63 3.89 -4.18
N GLN A 14 52.72 3.13 -4.05
CA GLN A 14 52.69 1.67 -3.87
C GLN A 14 52.67 1.21 -2.40
N ILE A 15 52.95 2.09 -1.44
CA ILE A 15 52.97 1.74 -0.01
C ILE A 15 51.58 1.91 0.66
N VAL A 16 50.69 2.72 0.08
CA VAL A 16 49.33 2.93 0.63
C VAL A 16 48.31 1.90 0.13
N VAL A 17 48.62 1.16 -0.95
CA VAL A 17 47.72 0.16 -1.54
C VAL A 17 47.93 -1.25 -0.95
N SER A 18 49.00 -1.50 -0.19
CA SER A 18 49.32 -2.83 0.36
C SER A 18 48.98 -3.05 1.84
N THR A 19 48.36 -2.07 2.52
CA THR A 19 48.09 -2.17 3.97
C THR A 19 46.61 -2.07 4.38
N VAL A 20 45.67 -2.04 3.42
CA VAL A 20 44.22 -2.03 3.71
C VAL A 20 43.56 -3.39 3.42
N ASP A 21 44.18 -4.26 2.62
CA ASP A 21 43.63 -5.57 2.23
C ASP A 21 43.94 -6.74 3.20
N GLU A 22 44.60 -6.49 4.34
CA GLU A 22 44.97 -7.55 5.30
C GLU A 22 44.26 -7.46 6.67
N LYS A 23 43.22 -6.63 6.81
CA LYS A 23 42.42 -6.52 8.06
C LYS A 23 40.90 -6.70 7.91
N ALA A 24 40.41 -7.17 6.76
CA ALA A 24 39.00 -7.46 6.53
C ALA A 24 38.71 -8.96 6.29
N SER A 25 39.47 -9.83 6.94
CA SER A 25 39.29 -11.28 6.95
C SER A 25 39.38 -11.76 8.40
N SER A 26 38.38 -12.51 8.86
CA SER A 26 38.21 -13.09 10.21
C SER A 26 37.54 -12.21 11.29
N ILE A 27 36.25 -11.93 11.12
CA ILE A 27 35.33 -11.92 12.27
C ILE A 27 34.57 -13.26 12.25
N SER A 28 35.25 -14.30 12.71
CA SER A 28 34.61 -15.56 13.08
C SER A 28 33.80 -15.32 14.35
N VAL A 29 32.49 -15.47 14.27
CA VAL A 29 31.62 -15.60 15.45
C VAL A 29 32.21 -16.71 16.33
N PRO A 30 32.53 -16.47 17.61
CA PRO A 30 33.07 -17.51 18.47
C PRO A 30 32.04 -18.62 18.61
N CYS A 31 32.41 -19.81 18.12
CA CYS A 31 31.69 -21.05 18.33
C CYS A 31 31.51 -21.23 19.85
N SER A 32 30.27 -21.16 20.32
CA SER A 32 29.97 -21.40 21.73
C SER A 32 30.37 -22.84 22.07
N ALA A 33 31.25 -22.98 23.05
CA ALA A 33 31.66 -24.27 23.60
C ALA A 33 30.42 -25.09 24.01
N PRO A 34 30.41 -26.43 23.83
CA PRO A 34 29.27 -27.24 24.19
C PRO A 34 29.08 -27.20 25.70
N ALA A 35 28.00 -26.56 26.15
CA ALA A 35 27.62 -26.52 27.55
C ALA A 35 27.47 -27.95 28.11
N LYS A 36 28.24 -28.27 29.16
CA LYS A 36 28.15 -29.54 29.89
C LYS A 36 26.69 -29.76 30.35
N LYS A 37 26.05 -30.82 29.85
CA LYS A 37 24.71 -31.23 30.29
C LYS A 37 24.77 -31.60 31.79
N PRO A 38 23.92 -31.01 32.65
CA PRO A 38 23.81 -31.47 34.04
C PRO A 38 23.21 -32.87 34.03
N LYS A 39 24.01 -33.86 34.45
CA LYS A 39 23.57 -35.24 34.71
C LYS A 39 22.77 -35.25 36.01
N GLY A 40 21.45 -35.25 35.91
CA GLY A 40 20.56 -35.39 37.06
C GLY A 40 19.16 -35.78 36.63
N ARG A 41 18.57 -36.77 37.32
CA ARG A 41 17.24 -37.35 37.07
C ARG A 41 16.11 -36.29 37.14
N PHE A 42 16.38 -35.12 37.71
CA PHE A 42 15.50 -33.94 37.76
C PHE A 42 15.42 -33.11 36.47
N ALA A 43 16.40 -33.21 35.55
CA ALA A 43 16.37 -32.46 34.29
C ALA A 43 15.41 -33.04 33.23
N LYS A 44 14.94 -34.28 33.41
CA LYS A 44 14.00 -34.92 32.48
C LYS A 44 12.57 -34.39 32.62
N ALA A 45 12.13 -34.01 33.83
CA ALA A 45 10.76 -33.57 34.08
C ALA A 45 10.48 -32.15 33.55
N THR A 46 11.42 -31.22 33.70
CA THR A 46 11.31 -29.86 33.16
C THR A 46 11.45 -29.79 31.64
N SER A 47 12.13 -30.76 31.02
CA SER A 47 12.29 -30.82 29.56
C SER A 47 11.06 -31.35 28.79
N MET A 48 10.08 -31.95 29.48
CA MET A 48 8.86 -32.46 28.84
C MET A 48 7.76 -31.40 28.76
N LEU A 49 7.69 -30.48 29.72
CA LEU A 49 6.68 -29.40 29.73
C LEU A 49 7.00 -28.25 28.76
N PHE A 50 8.28 -28.00 28.44
CA PHE A 50 8.70 -26.92 27.53
C PHE A 50 8.81 -27.33 26.05
N LYS A 51 8.78 -28.63 25.74
CA LYS A 51 8.77 -29.13 24.36
C LYS A 51 7.54 -28.73 23.55
N PRO A 52 6.30 -28.78 24.07
CA PRO A 52 5.14 -28.32 23.30
C PRO A 52 5.19 -26.82 23.04
N VAL A 53 5.65 -26.00 24.00
CA VAL A 53 5.76 -24.54 23.82
C VAL A 53 6.85 -24.18 22.80
N ALA A 54 8.03 -24.81 22.87
CA ALA A 54 9.10 -24.59 21.89
C ALA A 54 8.79 -25.19 20.51
N PHE A 55 8.02 -26.27 20.44
CA PHE A 55 7.53 -26.86 19.19
C PHE A 55 6.47 -25.98 18.54
N VAL A 56 5.50 -25.48 19.31
CA VAL A 56 4.51 -24.49 18.85
C VAL A 56 5.22 -23.21 18.43
N TRP A 57 6.19 -22.70 19.18
CA TRP A 57 6.97 -21.52 18.81
C TRP A 57 7.77 -21.71 17.52
N ARG A 58 8.38 -22.89 17.32
CA ARG A 58 9.11 -23.23 16.08
C ARG A 58 8.18 -23.46 14.89
N TYR A 59 6.99 -24.02 15.12
CA TYR A 59 5.96 -24.18 14.09
C TYR A 59 5.35 -22.83 13.69
N LEU A 60 5.09 -21.96 14.68
CA LEU A 60 4.65 -20.57 14.50
C LEU A 60 5.65 -19.71 13.72
N TYR A 61 6.95 -19.97 13.86
CA TYR A 61 8.01 -19.29 13.09
C TYR A 61 8.15 -19.79 11.64
N MET A 62 7.61 -20.98 11.33
CA MET A 62 7.60 -21.56 9.97
C MET A 62 6.36 -21.17 9.16
N ILE A 63 5.37 -20.55 9.80
CA ILE A 63 4.15 -20.07 9.15
C ILE A 63 4.46 -18.75 8.44
N LYS A 64 4.23 -18.70 7.12
CA LYS A 64 4.40 -17.46 6.33
C LYS A 64 3.55 -16.34 6.94
N LEU A 65 4.09 -15.12 6.96
CA LEU A 65 3.44 -13.94 7.53
C LEU A 65 1.97 -13.77 7.09
N SER A 66 1.64 -14.11 5.84
CA SER A 66 0.28 -14.07 5.31
C SER A 66 -0.72 -14.90 6.13
N TYR A 67 -0.34 -16.09 6.60
CA TYR A 67 -1.21 -16.93 7.43
C TYR A 67 -1.40 -16.34 8.82
N TRP A 68 -0.36 -15.76 9.39
CA TRP A 68 -0.45 -15.05 10.67
C TRP A 68 -1.44 -13.89 10.61
N ILE A 69 -1.44 -13.13 9.51
CA ILE A 69 -2.41 -12.05 9.30
C ILE A 69 -3.84 -12.62 9.26
N ILE A 70 -4.08 -13.72 8.52
CA ILE A 70 -5.41 -14.35 8.46
C ILE A 70 -5.85 -14.83 9.85
N ILE A 71 -4.98 -15.51 10.59
CA ILE A 71 -5.28 -15.97 11.96
C ILE A 71 -5.61 -14.78 12.86
N SER A 72 -4.80 -13.73 12.82
CA SER A 72 -5.03 -12.52 13.60
C SER A 72 -6.33 -11.80 13.23
N MET A 73 -6.73 -11.81 11.96
CA MET A 73 -8.03 -11.27 11.54
C MET A 73 -9.18 -12.06 12.14
N VAL A 74 -9.13 -13.40 12.09
CA VAL A 74 -10.17 -14.26 12.66
C VAL A 74 -10.23 -14.07 14.18
N VAL A 75 -9.09 -14.05 14.87
CA VAL A 75 -9.03 -13.77 16.31
C VAL A 75 -9.59 -12.38 16.62
N GLY A 76 -9.24 -11.36 15.84
CA GLY A 76 -9.77 -10.02 15.99
C GLY A 76 -11.29 -9.96 15.86
N LEU A 77 -11.84 -10.65 14.87
CA LEU A 77 -13.29 -10.76 14.67
C LEU A 77 -13.98 -11.41 15.88
N LEU A 78 -13.42 -12.51 16.40
CA LEU A 78 -13.94 -13.18 17.59
C LEU A 78 -13.88 -12.30 18.84
N VAL A 79 -12.79 -11.57 19.05
CA VAL A 79 -12.65 -10.61 20.16
C VAL A 79 -13.66 -9.47 20.02
N GLY A 80 -13.83 -8.92 18.82
CA GLY A 80 -14.83 -7.89 18.52
C GLY A 80 -16.27 -8.34 18.79
N TRP A 81 -16.56 -9.62 18.56
CA TRP A 81 -17.89 -10.18 18.79
C TRP A 81 -18.14 -10.56 20.25
N LEU A 82 -17.18 -11.20 20.92
CA LEU A 82 -17.32 -11.71 22.29
C LEU A 82 -17.12 -10.64 23.36
N ALA A 83 -16.29 -9.62 23.09
CA ALA A 83 -15.98 -8.55 24.03
C ALA A 83 -15.92 -7.17 23.33
N PRO A 84 -17.07 -6.62 22.88
CA PRO A 84 -17.11 -5.38 22.08
C PRO A 84 -16.45 -4.17 22.75
N GLU A 85 -16.70 -3.94 24.04
CA GLU A 85 -16.12 -2.80 24.78
C GLU A 85 -14.58 -2.89 24.82
N PHE A 86 -14.05 -4.06 25.16
CA PHE A 86 -12.60 -4.29 25.14
C PHE A 86 -12.01 -4.15 23.74
N ALA A 87 -12.72 -4.63 22.71
CA ALA A 87 -12.26 -4.61 21.34
C ALA A 87 -12.06 -3.18 20.80
N VAL A 88 -12.92 -2.23 21.17
CA VAL A 88 -12.75 -0.81 20.80
C VAL A 88 -11.46 -0.23 21.39
N HIS A 89 -11.07 -0.65 22.60
CA HIS A 89 -9.81 -0.22 23.22
C HIS A 89 -8.55 -0.78 22.56
N LEU A 90 -8.67 -1.76 21.64
CA LEU A 90 -7.53 -2.25 20.86
C LEU A 90 -7.17 -1.32 19.68
N LYS A 91 -8.03 -0.37 19.31
CA LYS A 91 -7.82 0.56 18.19
C LYS A 91 -6.44 1.27 18.17
N PRO A 92 -5.84 1.66 19.32
CA PRO A 92 -4.50 2.25 19.31
C PRO A 92 -3.42 1.34 18.70
N LEU A 93 -3.52 0.01 18.84
CA LEU A 93 -2.57 -0.93 18.23
C LEU A 93 -2.66 -0.90 16.69
N ALA A 94 -3.88 -0.83 16.16
CA ALA A 94 -4.10 -0.63 14.72
C ALA A 94 -3.55 0.72 14.26
N ASN A 95 -3.79 1.79 15.01
CA ASN A 95 -3.30 3.13 14.67
C ASN A 95 -1.77 3.21 14.67
N VAL A 96 -1.09 2.54 15.61
CA VAL A 96 0.38 2.46 15.64
C VAL A 96 0.89 1.75 14.38
N PHE A 97 0.26 0.65 13.97
CA PHE A 97 0.60 -0.03 12.70
C PHE A 97 0.47 0.91 11.50
N LEU A 98 -0.67 1.60 11.37
CA LEU A 98 -0.90 2.53 10.27
C LEU A 98 0.14 3.66 10.27
N ARG A 99 0.44 4.25 11.43
CA ARG A 99 1.47 5.30 11.55
C ARG A 99 2.84 4.82 11.12
N MET A 100 3.23 3.59 11.48
CA MET A 100 4.48 3.00 11.02
C MET A 100 4.52 2.85 9.50
N ILE A 101 3.42 2.42 8.86
CA ILE A 101 3.38 2.34 7.40
C ILE A 101 3.43 3.73 6.76
N LYS A 102 2.65 4.70 7.24
CA LYS A 102 2.66 6.07 6.70
C LYS A 102 4.06 6.68 6.71
N ALA A 103 4.81 6.47 7.80
CA ALA A 103 6.19 6.95 7.91
C ALA A 103 7.15 6.37 6.84
N LEU A 104 6.84 5.22 6.24
CA LEU A 104 7.63 4.63 5.16
C LEU A 104 7.38 5.28 3.81
N ILE A 105 6.20 5.83 3.59
CA ILE A 105 5.71 6.14 2.24
C ILE A 105 6.52 7.25 1.61
N VAL A 106 6.73 8.35 2.31
CA VAL A 106 7.50 9.49 1.80
C VAL A 106 8.92 9.08 1.36
N PRO A 107 9.79 8.54 2.23
CA PRO A 107 11.17 8.22 1.83
C PRO A 107 11.21 7.12 0.77
N LEU A 108 10.31 6.13 0.83
CA LEU A 108 10.26 5.06 -0.15
C LEU A 108 9.79 5.56 -1.52
N LEU A 109 8.71 6.33 -1.59
CA LEU A 109 8.19 6.87 -2.84
C LEU A 109 9.18 7.83 -3.50
N PHE A 110 9.71 8.78 -2.73
CA PHE A 110 10.69 9.73 -3.25
C PHE A 110 11.90 9.01 -3.83
N SER A 111 12.53 8.12 -3.06
CA SER A 111 13.74 7.41 -3.49
C SER A 111 13.49 6.51 -4.70
N THR A 112 12.41 5.73 -4.68
CA THR A 112 12.08 4.79 -5.78
C THR A 112 11.68 5.51 -7.06
N LEU A 113 10.97 6.63 -6.99
CA LEU A 113 10.62 7.46 -8.15
C LEU A 113 11.86 8.10 -8.76
N VAL A 114 12.73 8.67 -7.94
CA VAL A 114 13.96 9.30 -8.42
C VAL A 114 14.85 8.28 -9.13
N VAL A 115 15.08 7.11 -8.52
CA VAL A 115 15.85 6.01 -9.13
C VAL A 115 15.16 5.46 -10.37
N GLY A 116 13.84 5.31 -10.33
CA GLY A 116 13.06 4.77 -11.44
C GLY A 116 13.07 5.67 -12.68
N ILE A 117 12.98 6.99 -12.48
CA ILE A 117 12.92 7.97 -13.56
C ILE A 117 14.32 8.35 -14.05
N ALA A 118 15.22 8.75 -13.14
CA ALA A 118 16.52 9.30 -13.48
C ALA A 118 17.64 8.25 -13.56
N GLY A 119 17.49 7.07 -12.95
CA GLY A 119 18.53 6.02 -12.93
C GLY A 119 18.66 5.20 -14.23
N HIS A 120 17.66 5.22 -15.11
CA HIS A 120 17.58 4.29 -16.27
C HIS A 120 17.30 4.98 -17.61
N GLY A 121 17.53 6.28 -17.74
CA GLY A 121 17.69 6.91 -19.06
C GLY A 121 17.19 8.35 -19.18
N ASP A 122 17.84 9.07 -20.08
CA ASP A 122 17.50 10.45 -20.49
C ASP A 122 16.23 10.53 -21.37
N ASP A 123 15.52 9.41 -21.61
CA ASP A 123 14.28 9.38 -22.39
C ASP A 123 13.06 9.78 -21.54
N LEU A 124 12.93 11.09 -21.35
CA LEU A 124 11.75 11.74 -20.78
C LEU A 124 10.47 11.44 -21.59
N ALA A 125 10.58 11.23 -22.90
CA ALA A 125 9.42 10.93 -23.73
C ALA A 125 8.85 9.54 -23.42
N ALA A 126 9.69 8.56 -23.07
CA ALA A 126 9.22 7.27 -22.57
C ALA A 126 8.43 7.39 -21.26
N VAL A 127 8.86 8.25 -20.33
CA VAL A 127 8.16 8.51 -19.07
C VAL A 127 6.76 9.09 -19.36
N GLY A 128 6.68 10.10 -20.23
CA GLY A 128 5.40 10.69 -20.63
C GLY A 128 4.45 9.69 -21.31
N ARG A 129 4.97 8.83 -22.20
CA ARG A 129 4.17 7.75 -22.82
C ARG A 129 3.65 6.75 -21.79
N MET A 130 4.45 6.40 -20.78
CA MET A 130 4.02 5.52 -19.69
C MET A 130 2.91 6.15 -18.86
N PHE A 131 3.03 7.45 -18.52
CA PHE A 131 2.01 8.19 -17.80
C PHE A 131 0.69 8.22 -18.56
N LEU A 132 0.72 8.58 -19.84
CA LEU A 132 -0.49 8.64 -20.65
C LEU A 132 -1.17 7.26 -20.75
N LYS A 133 -0.40 6.18 -20.94
CA LYS A 133 -0.94 4.81 -20.94
C LYS A 133 -1.59 4.45 -19.60
N ALA A 134 -0.97 4.82 -18.48
CA ALA A 134 -1.50 4.54 -17.15
C ALA A 134 -2.81 5.31 -16.90
N ILE A 135 -2.86 6.61 -17.20
CA ILE A 135 -4.07 7.43 -17.03
C ILE A 135 -5.21 6.93 -17.91
N VAL A 136 -4.96 6.63 -19.18
CA VAL A 136 -5.99 6.07 -20.08
C VAL A 136 -6.49 4.72 -19.55
N TYR A 137 -5.58 3.87 -19.06
CA TYR A 137 -5.96 2.60 -18.44
C TYR A 137 -6.82 2.82 -17.19
N PHE A 138 -6.42 3.70 -16.28
CA PHE A 138 -7.17 4.00 -15.05
C PHE A 138 -8.56 4.55 -15.38
N GLU A 139 -8.65 5.47 -16.34
CA GLU A 139 -9.92 6.02 -16.79
C GLU A 139 -10.88 4.94 -17.26
N VAL A 140 -10.43 4.08 -18.18
CA VAL A 140 -11.26 3.01 -18.75
C VAL A 140 -11.71 2.03 -17.67
N ILE A 141 -10.80 1.59 -16.79
CA ILE A 141 -11.10 0.58 -15.78
C ILE A 141 -12.05 1.14 -14.70
N THR A 142 -11.83 2.38 -14.26
CA THR A 142 -12.72 3.04 -13.29
C THR A 142 -14.12 3.28 -13.87
N THR A 143 -14.24 3.64 -15.15
CA THR A 143 -15.56 3.72 -15.82
C THR A 143 -16.26 2.36 -15.84
N LEU A 144 -15.54 1.27 -16.12
CA LEU A 144 -16.10 -0.08 -16.06
C LEU A 144 -16.54 -0.45 -14.64
N ALA A 145 -15.77 -0.08 -13.61
CA ALA A 145 -16.11 -0.32 -12.20
C ALA A 145 -17.44 0.35 -11.83
N LEU A 146 -17.62 1.60 -12.28
CA LEU A 146 -18.83 2.38 -12.09
C LEU A 146 -20.03 1.73 -12.77
N VAL A 147 -19.89 1.29 -14.03
CA VAL A 147 -20.95 0.59 -14.77
C VAL A 147 -21.37 -0.70 -14.04
N VAL A 148 -20.40 -1.49 -13.57
CA VAL A 148 -20.69 -2.72 -12.82
C VAL A 148 -21.42 -2.41 -11.51
N GLY A 149 -20.97 -1.41 -10.76
CA GLY A 149 -21.63 -0.98 -9.52
C GLY A 149 -23.06 -0.50 -9.76
N LEU A 150 -23.28 0.28 -10.83
CA LEU A 150 -24.59 0.80 -11.21
C LEU A 150 -25.55 -0.33 -11.60
N ILE A 151 -25.08 -1.31 -12.39
CA ILE A 151 -25.88 -2.47 -12.76
C ILE A 151 -26.23 -3.27 -11.49
N ALA A 152 -25.25 -3.53 -10.62
CA ALA A 152 -25.46 -4.32 -9.42
C ALA A 152 -26.52 -3.70 -8.50
N VAL A 153 -26.44 -2.40 -8.22
CA VAL A 153 -27.39 -1.72 -7.31
C VAL A 153 -28.81 -1.60 -7.89
N ASN A 154 -28.94 -1.45 -9.22
CA ASN A 154 -30.26 -1.40 -9.87
C ASN A 154 -30.91 -2.78 -9.96
N VAL A 155 -30.12 -3.85 -10.04
CA VAL A 155 -30.60 -5.24 -10.07
C VAL A 155 -30.97 -5.72 -8.67
N THR A 156 -30.09 -5.57 -7.68
CA THR A 156 -30.35 -6.10 -6.34
C THR A 156 -31.25 -5.21 -5.50
N ARG A 157 -31.31 -3.91 -5.83
CA ARG A 157 -32.10 -2.88 -5.14
C ARG A 157 -31.94 -2.94 -3.62
N PRO A 158 -30.72 -2.76 -3.10
CA PRO A 158 -30.43 -3.01 -1.70
C PRO A 158 -31.11 -2.03 -0.73
N GLY A 159 -31.52 -0.84 -1.20
CA GLY A 159 -32.18 0.16 -0.36
C GLY A 159 -33.69 -0.04 -0.21
N GLN A 160 -34.31 -0.93 -0.99
CA GLN A 160 -35.74 -1.23 -0.83
C GLN A 160 -35.99 -2.01 0.46
N GLY A 161 -36.92 -1.53 1.28
CA GLY A 161 -37.23 -2.09 2.60
C GLY A 161 -36.39 -1.52 3.74
N VAL A 162 -35.43 -0.63 3.44
CA VAL A 162 -34.72 0.17 4.45
C VAL A 162 -35.48 1.47 4.62
N SER A 163 -36.19 1.66 5.74
CA SER A 163 -36.85 2.93 6.03
C SER A 163 -35.88 3.87 6.74
N LEU A 164 -35.36 4.86 6.00
CA LEU A 164 -34.64 6.01 6.57
C LEU A 164 -35.58 7.18 6.90
N ALA A 165 -36.89 6.97 6.80
CA ALA A 165 -37.90 8.01 7.05
C ALA A 165 -37.75 8.57 8.48
N GLY A 166 -37.39 9.86 8.57
CA GLY A 166 -37.29 10.61 9.82
C GLY A 166 -35.87 11.01 10.26
N GLN A 167 -34.81 10.53 9.60
CA GLN A 167 -33.45 11.03 9.88
C GLN A 167 -33.14 12.27 9.04
N THR A 168 -33.48 13.45 9.56
CA THR A 168 -33.00 14.73 9.01
C THR A 168 -31.57 14.96 9.48
N ASP A 169 -30.60 14.38 8.79
CA ASP A 169 -29.22 14.55 9.22
C ASP A 169 -28.67 15.91 8.75
N ALA A 170 -28.31 16.76 9.71
CA ALA A 170 -27.68 18.05 9.47
C ALA A 170 -26.36 17.89 8.67
N ALA A 171 -25.73 16.71 8.78
CA ALA A 171 -24.52 16.33 8.04
C ALA A 171 -24.69 16.43 6.52
N GLY A 172 -25.83 16.01 5.95
CA GLY A 172 -26.06 16.03 4.50
C GLY A 172 -26.09 17.44 3.91
N LYS A 173 -26.49 18.45 4.69
CA LYS A 173 -26.55 19.86 4.27
C LYS A 173 -25.17 20.52 4.25
N GLU A 174 -24.21 20.01 5.02
CA GLU A 174 -22.84 20.52 5.07
C GLU A 174 -22.04 20.07 3.83
N PHE A 175 -22.24 18.82 3.38
CA PHE A 175 -21.61 18.30 2.16
C PHE A 175 -22.15 18.95 0.88
N ALA A 176 -23.42 19.37 0.85
CA ALA A 176 -24.01 20.04 -0.31
C ALA A 176 -23.45 21.45 -0.57
N LYS A 177 -22.71 22.04 0.38
CA LYS A 177 -22.10 23.38 0.27
C LYS A 177 -20.65 23.36 -0.22
N LYS A 178 -20.01 22.20 -0.34
CA LYS A 178 -18.62 22.10 -0.79
C LYS A 178 -18.60 22.26 -2.31
N GLU A 179 -18.30 23.47 -2.78
CA GLU A 179 -18.16 23.74 -4.20
C GLU A 179 -16.94 23.00 -4.76
N ILE A 180 -17.15 22.26 -5.85
CA ILE A 180 -16.07 21.64 -6.61
C ILE A 180 -15.47 22.75 -7.46
N SER A 181 -14.41 23.40 -6.95
CA SER A 181 -13.66 24.39 -7.72
C SER A 181 -12.48 23.73 -8.44
N TRP A 182 -12.36 24.01 -9.74
CA TRP A 182 -11.24 23.55 -10.57
C TRP A 182 -9.88 24.04 -10.04
N GLU A 183 -9.87 25.17 -9.33
CA GLU A 183 -8.67 25.74 -8.71
C GLU A 183 -8.14 24.83 -7.60
N HIS A 184 -9.04 24.33 -6.75
CA HIS A 184 -8.68 23.42 -5.67
C HIS A 184 -8.08 22.13 -6.22
N GLU A 185 -8.63 21.59 -7.32
CA GLU A 185 -8.11 20.38 -7.97
C GLU A 185 -6.70 20.58 -8.54
N LEU A 186 -6.41 21.75 -9.10
CA LEU A 186 -5.10 22.05 -9.67
C LEU A 186 -4.02 22.21 -8.59
N TYR A 187 -4.33 22.88 -7.48
CA TYR A 187 -3.41 23.00 -6.34
C TYR A 187 -3.12 21.67 -5.67
N ALA A 188 -4.04 20.73 -5.78
CA ALA A 188 -3.92 19.45 -5.14
C ALA A 188 -2.93 18.51 -5.88
N ILE A 189 -2.61 18.81 -7.15
CA ILE A 189 -1.56 18.15 -7.94
C ILE A 189 -0.17 18.74 -7.64
N VAL A 190 -0.07 20.07 -7.52
CA VAL A 190 1.21 20.79 -7.38
C VAL A 190 1.37 21.30 -5.95
N PRO A 191 2.28 20.73 -5.13
CA PRO A 191 2.45 21.18 -3.76
C PRO A 191 3.06 22.58 -3.69
N GLU A 192 2.64 23.35 -2.67
CA GLU A 192 3.32 24.58 -2.27
C GLU A 192 4.76 24.28 -1.77
N SER A 193 4.94 23.15 -1.10
CA SER A 193 6.23 22.69 -0.57
C SER A 193 6.31 21.17 -0.50
N PHE A 194 7.44 20.62 -0.96
CA PHE A 194 7.70 19.17 -0.86
C PHE A 194 7.67 18.67 0.59
N PHE A 195 8.23 19.43 1.53
CA PHE A 195 8.29 19.01 2.93
C PHE A 195 6.93 19.05 3.61
N GLU A 196 6.03 19.94 3.18
CA GLU A 196 4.66 19.97 3.67
C GLU A 196 3.86 18.78 3.13
N ALA A 197 3.94 18.53 1.82
CA ALA A 197 3.33 17.34 1.21
C ALA A 197 3.83 16.05 1.86
N ALA A 198 5.14 15.97 2.14
CA ALA A 198 5.76 14.88 2.89
C ALA A 198 5.19 14.75 4.30
N ALA A 199 5.09 15.85 5.05
CA ALA A 199 4.58 15.81 6.43
C ALA A 199 3.09 15.41 6.49
N LYS A 200 2.29 15.82 5.50
CA LYS A 200 0.87 15.50 5.38
C LYS A 200 0.60 14.12 4.76
N ASN A 201 1.62 13.46 4.19
CA ASN A 201 1.50 12.22 3.42
C ASN A 201 0.64 12.35 2.15
N GLU A 202 0.75 13.50 1.47
CA GLU A 202 0.06 13.76 0.20
C GLU A 202 0.77 13.03 -0.95
N VAL A 203 0.40 11.77 -1.17
CA VAL A 203 1.06 10.86 -2.12
C VAL A 203 1.17 11.47 -3.52
N LEU A 204 0.10 12.07 -4.02
CA LEU A 204 0.07 12.67 -5.35
C LEU A 204 1.10 13.80 -5.50
N GLN A 205 1.12 14.70 -4.51
CA GLN A 205 2.05 15.82 -4.48
C GLN A 205 3.51 15.35 -4.35
N ILE A 206 3.76 14.32 -3.53
CA ILE A 206 5.08 13.68 -3.41
C ILE A 206 5.52 13.10 -4.76
N VAL A 207 4.63 12.44 -5.50
CA VAL A 207 4.92 11.91 -6.84
C VAL A 207 5.28 13.04 -7.81
N ALA A 208 4.48 14.11 -7.84
CA ALA A 208 4.70 15.27 -8.71
C ALA A 208 6.05 15.95 -8.42
N SER A 209 6.35 16.24 -7.15
CA SER A 209 7.64 16.82 -6.75
C SER A 209 8.82 15.91 -7.05
N SER A 210 8.70 14.61 -6.77
CA SER A 210 9.77 13.63 -7.06
C SER A 210 10.05 13.55 -8.56
N MET A 211 9.01 13.67 -9.39
CA MET A 211 9.16 13.70 -10.85
C MET A 211 9.88 14.97 -11.30
N ILE A 212 9.50 16.15 -10.82
CA ILE A 212 10.18 17.42 -11.13
C ILE A 212 11.65 17.34 -10.72
N PHE A 213 11.94 16.80 -9.52
CA PHE A 213 13.30 16.62 -9.03
C PHE A 213 14.10 15.64 -9.91
N ALA A 214 13.52 14.51 -10.29
CA ALA A 214 14.15 13.53 -11.17
C ALA A 214 14.45 14.12 -12.58
N ILE A 215 13.53 14.92 -13.13
CA ILE A 215 13.75 15.67 -14.38
C ILE A 215 14.92 16.65 -14.20
N GLY A 216 15.00 17.32 -13.05
CA GLY A 216 16.13 18.17 -12.68
C GLY A 216 17.47 17.42 -12.75
N ILE A 217 17.55 16.23 -12.15
CA ILE A 217 18.75 15.36 -12.21
C ILE A 217 19.10 15.01 -13.65
N ILE A 218 18.12 14.64 -14.48
CA ILE A 218 18.32 14.30 -15.90
C ILE A 218 18.91 15.49 -16.66
N LYS A 219 18.43 16.71 -16.41
CA LYS A 219 18.86 17.94 -17.11
C LYS A 219 20.25 18.45 -16.71
N VAL A 220 20.79 18.04 -15.56
CA VAL A 220 22.18 18.37 -15.21
C VAL A 220 23.11 17.74 -16.25
N GLN A 221 24.07 18.46 -16.83
CA GLN A 221 24.98 17.87 -17.83
C GLN A 221 26.19 17.17 -17.19
N ASN A 222 26.59 17.62 -16.00
CA ASN A 222 27.74 17.05 -15.30
C ASN A 222 27.36 15.78 -14.54
N GLY A 223 27.75 14.62 -15.07
CA GLY A 223 27.49 13.31 -14.46
C GLY A 223 28.02 13.15 -13.04
N ARG A 224 29.09 13.87 -12.66
CA ARG A 224 29.65 13.84 -11.29
C ARG A 224 28.69 14.39 -10.24
N LEU A 225 27.79 15.30 -10.63
CA LEU A 225 26.79 15.88 -9.73
C LEU A 225 25.53 15.02 -9.61
N LYS A 226 25.20 14.23 -10.64
CA LYS A 226 24.04 13.32 -10.63
C LYS A 226 24.28 12.10 -9.74
N ARG A 227 25.47 11.51 -9.87
CA ARG A 227 25.81 10.20 -9.32
C ARG A 227 25.58 10.08 -7.80
N PRO A 228 26.03 11.02 -6.95
CA PRO A 228 25.82 10.90 -5.50
C PRO A 228 24.34 10.90 -5.11
N MET A 229 23.51 11.67 -5.82
CA MET A 229 22.08 11.76 -5.53
C MET A 229 21.34 10.48 -5.92
N LEU A 230 21.71 9.88 -7.04
CA LEU A 230 21.15 8.60 -7.48
C LEU A 230 21.58 7.45 -6.56
N GLU A 231 22.87 7.36 -6.21
CA GLU A 231 23.39 6.34 -5.29
C GLU A 231 22.76 6.46 -3.88
N PHE A 232 22.54 7.69 -3.41
CA PHE A 232 21.81 7.95 -2.17
C PHE A 232 20.37 7.43 -2.26
N CYS A 233 19.63 7.79 -3.32
CA CYS A 233 18.24 7.35 -3.47
C CYS A 233 18.14 5.83 -3.66
N GLU A 234 19.08 5.21 -4.38
CA GLU A 234 19.13 3.75 -4.52
C GLU A 234 19.32 3.07 -3.16
N SER A 235 20.33 3.51 -2.41
CA SER A 235 20.60 3.02 -1.06
C SER A 235 19.41 3.22 -0.12
N LEU A 236 18.79 4.41 -0.16
CA LEU A 236 17.62 4.73 0.64
C LEU A 236 16.45 3.80 0.31
N SER A 237 16.17 3.55 -0.97
CA SER A 237 15.07 2.67 -1.40
C SER A 237 15.26 1.23 -0.89
N GLU A 238 16.47 0.67 -1.02
CA GLU A 238 16.80 -0.68 -0.55
C GLU A 238 16.68 -0.80 0.98
N ILE A 239 17.14 0.22 1.71
CA ILE A 239 16.99 0.27 3.17
C ILE A 239 15.49 0.34 3.53
N MET A 240 14.71 1.19 2.86
CA MET A 240 13.26 1.32 3.13
C MET A 240 12.48 0.04 2.84
N PHE A 241 12.87 -0.77 1.85
CA PHE A 241 12.30 -2.10 1.66
C PHE A 241 12.58 -3.03 2.86
N LYS A 242 13.80 -3.01 3.39
CA LYS A 242 14.12 -3.77 4.62
C LYS A 242 13.34 -3.27 5.83
N VAL A 243 13.18 -1.95 6.01
CA VAL A 243 12.36 -1.38 7.09
C VAL A 243 10.89 -1.79 6.93
N THR A 244 10.38 -1.81 5.69
CA THR A 244 9.03 -2.32 5.38
C THR A 244 8.88 -3.76 5.85
N ALA A 245 9.85 -4.64 5.56
CA ALA A 245 9.84 -6.02 6.03
C ALA A 245 9.88 -6.15 7.57
N ILE A 246 10.55 -5.23 8.28
CA ILE A 246 10.57 -5.21 9.75
C ILE A 246 9.20 -4.83 10.31
N ILE A 247 8.60 -3.73 9.81
CA ILE A 247 7.28 -3.27 10.27
C ILE A 247 6.21 -4.32 10.01
N MET A 248 6.37 -5.11 8.94
CA MET A 248 5.46 -6.21 8.61
C MET A 248 5.37 -7.29 9.68
N TYR A 249 6.35 -7.47 10.58
CA TYR A 249 6.20 -8.36 11.73
C TYR A 249 5.13 -7.89 12.74
N TYR A 250 4.85 -6.59 12.79
CA TYR A 250 3.77 -6.03 13.62
C TYR A 250 2.40 -6.15 12.95
N ALA A 251 2.35 -6.38 11.63
CA ALA A 251 1.10 -6.42 10.87
C ALA A 251 0.01 -7.32 11.48
N PRO A 252 0.29 -8.56 11.95
CA PRO A 252 -0.74 -9.41 12.54
C PRO A 252 -1.41 -8.77 13.77
N ILE A 253 -0.64 -8.07 14.62
CA ILE A 253 -1.16 -7.38 15.81
C ILE A 253 -2.04 -6.20 15.39
N GLY A 254 -1.53 -5.34 14.51
CA GLY A 254 -2.27 -4.17 14.02
C GLY A 254 -3.57 -4.53 13.31
N ILE A 255 -3.52 -5.55 12.45
CA ILE A 255 -4.66 -6.04 11.67
C ILE A 255 -5.71 -6.73 12.56
N GLY A 256 -5.28 -7.57 13.50
CA GLY A 256 -6.20 -8.19 14.46
C GLY A 256 -6.92 -7.14 15.32
N ALA A 257 -6.18 -6.14 15.79
CA ALA A 257 -6.75 -5.01 16.53
C ALA A 257 -7.71 -4.16 15.69
N ALA A 258 -7.39 -3.91 14.41
CA ALA A 258 -8.26 -3.17 13.50
C ALA A 258 -9.59 -3.90 13.29
N MET A 259 -9.54 -5.21 13.05
CA MET A 259 -10.73 -6.04 12.88
C MET A 259 -11.57 -6.07 14.18
N ALA A 260 -10.93 -6.26 15.33
CA ALA A 260 -11.60 -6.25 16.63
C ALA A 260 -12.33 -4.92 16.89
N ALA A 261 -11.62 -3.79 16.74
CA ALA A 261 -12.20 -2.47 16.96
C ALA A 261 -13.36 -2.15 15.99
N THR A 262 -13.25 -2.61 14.75
CA THR A 262 -14.29 -2.39 13.72
C THR A 262 -15.57 -3.15 14.05
N ILE A 263 -15.45 -4.43 14.43
CA ILE A 263 -16.60 -5.26 14.83
C ILE A 263 -17.17 -4.81 16.18
N GLY A 264 -16.31 -4.44 17.15
CA GLY A 264 -16.73 -3.96 18.46
C GLY A 264 -17.48 -2.63 18.41
N ALA A 265 -17.08 -1.70 17.53
CA ALA A 265 -17.71 -0.39 17.42
C ALA A 265 -19.03 -0.42 16.62
N ASN A 266 -19.06 -1.16 15.51
CA ASN A 266 -20.22 -1.16 14.61
C ASN A 266 -21.23 -2.27 14.95
N GLY A 267 -20.81 -3.28 15.72
CA GLY A 267 -21.62 -4.43 16.06
C GLY A 267 -21.94 -5.34 14.85
N VAL A 268 -22.24 -6.60 15.14
CA VAL A 268 -22.62 -7.57 14.09
C VAL A 268 -24.02 -7.25 13.53
N HIS A 269 -24.85 -6.53 14.27
CA HIS A 269 -26.21 -6.18 13.84
C HIS A 269 -26.23 -5.18 12.67
N VAL A 270 -25.28 -4.25 12.59
CA VAL A 270 -25.17 -3.33 11.45
C VAL A 270 -24.84 -4.09 10.16
N LEU A 271 -24.03 -5.16 10.25
CA LEU A 271 -23.78 -6.06 9.12
C LEU A 271 -25.04 -6.78 8.63
N ILE A 272 -26.03 -7.02 9.50
CA ILE A 272 -27.30 -7.65 9.13
C ILE A 272 -28.21 -6.61 8.46
N SER A 273 -28.37 -5.42 9.06
CA SER A 273 -29.22 -4.35 8.51
C SER A 273 -28.73 -3.80 7.17
N LEU A 274 -27.41 -3.72 6.97
CA LEU A 274 -26.79 -3.36 5.68
C LEU A 274 -26.35 -4.59 4.88
N GLY A 275 -26.69 -5.80 5.32
CA GLY A 275 -26.19 -7.04 4.73
C GLY A 275 -26.50 -7.16 3.24
N LYS A 276 -27.66 -6.65 2.80
CA LYS A 276 -28.02 -6.60 1.38
C LYS A 276 -27.12 -5.64 0.58
N LEU A 277 -26.78 -4.48 1.16
CA LEU A 277 -25.85 -3.53 0.53
C LEU A 277 -24.43 -4.10 0.49
N VAL A 278 -23.95 -4.64 1.61
CA VAL A 278 -22.62 -5.26 1.72
C VAL A 278 -22.51 -6.46 0.77
N GLY A 279 -23.51 -7.33 0.72
CA GLY A 279 -23.57 -8.46 -0.19
C GLY A 279 -23.58 -8.03 -1.66
N THR A 280 -24.31 -6.96 -1.99
CA THR A 280 -24.29 -6.39 -3.34
C THR A 280 -22.90 -5.84 -3.69
N LEU A 281 -22.26 -5.13 -2.77
CA LEU A 281 -20.91 -4.59 -2.96
C LEU A 281 -19.89 -5.70 -3.23
N TYR A 282 -19.82 -6.72 -2.37
CA TYR A 282 -18.88 -7.83 -2.57
C TYR A 282 -19.20 -8.66 -3.82
N GLY A 283 -20.47 -8.88 -4.13
CA GLY A 283 -20.88 -9.52 -5.37
C GLY A 283 -20.43 -8.73 -6.60
N ALA A 284 -20.62 -7.41 -6.59
CA ALA A 284 -20.17 -6.51 -7.64
C ALA A 284 -18.64 -6.49 -7.77
N LEU A 285 -17.90 -6.50 -6.65
CA LEU A 285 -16.43 -6.60 -6.66
C LEU A 285 -15.95 -7.92 -7.28
N VAL A 286 -16.58 -9.05 -6.95
CA VAL A 286 -16.24 -10.35 -7.56
C VAL A 286 -16.52 -10.32 -9.06
N ILE A 287 -17.69 -9.82 -9.47
CA ILE A 287 -18.03 -9.66 -10.89
C ILE A 287 -17.04 -8.74 -11.59
N PHE A 288 -16.65 -7.63 -10.97
CA PHE A 288 -15.67 -6.70 -11.53
C PHE A 288 -14.30 -7.36 -11.72
N VAL A 289 -13.81 -8.10 -10.71
CA VAL A 289 -12.55 -8.86 -10.83
C VAL A 289 -12.62 -9.89 -11.97
N LEU A 290 -13.74 -10.60 -12.12
CA LEU A 290 -13.90 -11.65 -13.14
C LEU A 290 -14.16 -11.10 -14.55
N LEU A 291 -14.89 -10.00 -14.69
CA LEU A 291 -15.25 -9.42 -15.99
C LEU A 291 -14.26 -8.37 -16.50
N VAL A 292 -13.49 -7.75 -15.61
CA VAL A 292 -12.57 -6.67 -15.97
C VAL A 292 -11.12 -7.11 -15.77
N PHE A 293 -10.70 -7.43 -14.54
CA PHE A 293 -9.29 -7.76 -14.30
C PHE A 293 -8.85 -9.10 -14.89
N LEU A 294 -9.69 -10.13 -14.87
CA LEU A 294 -9.32 -11.43 -15.43
C LEU A 294 -9.08 -11.36 -16.95
N PRO A 295 -9.96 -10.76 -17.78
CA PRO A 295 -9.66 -10.53 -19.20
C PRO A 295 -8.40 -9.71 -19.44
N VAL A 296 -8.15 -8.67 -18.64
CA VAL A 296 -6.91 -7.86 -18.75
C VAL A 296 -5.67 -8.72 -18.51
N ILE A 297 -5.66 -9.55 -17.47
CA ILE A 297 -4.56 -10.47 -17.17
C ILE A 297 -4.36 -11.49 -18.30
N LEU A 298 -5.45 -12.02 -18.86
CA LEU A 298 -5.39 -12.97 -19.97
C LEU A 298 -4.87 -12.32 -21.25
N LEU A 299 -5.30 -11.10 -21.57
CA LEU A 299 -4.88 -10.34 -22.75
C LEU A 299 -3.39 -9.96 -22.67
N THR A 300 -2.94 -9.57 -21.49
CA THR A 300 -1.53 -9.20 -21.22
C THR A 300 -0.61 -10.41 -21.00
N ARG A 301 -1.18 -11.63 -20.94
CA ARG A 301 -0.47 -12.90 -20.73
C ARG A 301 0.37 -12.93 -19.45
N ILE A 302 -0.07 -12.23 -18.41
CA ILE A 302 0.59 -12.27 -17.10
C ILE A 302 0.27 -13.61 -16.42
N PRO A 303 1.27 -14.30 -15.82
CA PRO A 303 1.02 -15.56 -15.12
C PRO A 303 0.10 -15.33 -13.91
N LEU A 304 -1.17 -15.72 -14.03
CA LEU A 304 -2.21 -15.49 -13.02
C LEU A 304 -1.81 -15.98 -11.62
N ARG A 305 -1.15 -17.14 -11.53
CA ARG A 305 -0.72 -17.72 -10.25
C ARG A 305 0.30 -16.86 -9.54
N ASP A 306 1.27 -16.31 -10.27
CA ASP A 306 2.34 -15.51 -9.68
C ASP A 306 1.85 -14.12 -9.36
N PHE A 307 0.97 -13.55 -10.19
CA PHE A 307 0.26 -12.31 -9.88
C PHE A 307 -0.57 -12.44 -8.60
N LEU A 308 -1.40 -13.48 -8.46
CA LEU A 308 -2.20 -13.70 -7.26
C LEU A 308 -1.35 -13.87 -5.99
N LYS A 309 -0.19 -14.54 -6.09
CA LYS A 309 0.77 -14.61 -4.98
C LYS A 309 1.37 -13.25 -4.64
N ALA A 310 1.70 -12.44 -5.65
CA ALA A 310 2.29 -11.12 -5.46
C ALA A 310 1.29 -10.13 -4.83
N VAL A 311 0.02 -10.14 -5.24
CA VAL A 311 -0.99 -9.20 -4.72
C VAL A 311 -1.70 -9.68 -3.45
N GLY A 312 -1.65 -10.98 -3.13
CA GLY A 312 -2.41 -11.54 -2.01
C GLY A 312 -2.11 -10.89 -0.65
N GLN A 313 -0.84 -10.65 -0.32
CA GLN A 313 -0.47 -9.99 0.94
C GLN A 313 -0.89 -8.50 0.96
N PRO A 314 -0.59 -7.68 -0.07
CA PRO A 314 -1.10 -6.31 -0.17
C PRO A 314 -2.63 -6.22 -0.07
N VAL A 315 -3.37 -7.10 -0.74
CA VAL A 315 -4.84 -7.14 -0.68
C VAL A 315 -5.32 -7.40 0.75
N LEU A 316 -4.69 -8.35 1.45
CA LEU A 316 -5.04 -8.67 2.83
C LEU A 316 -4.79 -7.50 3.78
N ILE A 317 -3.68 -6.78 3.59
CA ILE A 317 -3.37 -5.56 4.35
C ILE A 317 -4.43 -4.50 4.07
N GLY A 318 -4.65 -4.14 2.80
CA GLY A 318 -5.64 -3.11 2.43
C GLY A 318 -7.05 -3.42 2.91
N PHE A 319 -7.48 -4.68 2.81
CA PHE A 319 -8.78 -5.15 3.30
C PHE A 319 -8.92 -4.98 4.83
N SER A 320 -7.89 -5.36 5.58
CA SER A 320 -7.96 -5.39 7.04
C SER A 320 -7.71 -4.03 7.69
N THR A 321 -6.99 -3.14 7.02
CA THR A 321 -6.73 -1.77 7.49
C THR A 321 -7.70 -0.74 6.94
N ALA A 322 -8.52 -1.12 5.96
CA ALA A 322 -9.31 -0.20 5.14
C ALA A 322 -8.47 0.95 4.55
N SER A 323 -7.21 0.66 4.20
CA SER A 323 -6.25 1.66 3.73
C SER A 323 -5.38 1.10 2.61
N SER A 324 -5.58 1.59 1.38
CA SER A 324 -4.73 1.29 0.23
C SER A 324 -3.30 1.80 0.41
N GLU A 325 -3.15 2.91 1.14
CA GLU A 325 -1.88 3.52 1.53
C GLU A 325 -1.02 2.52 2.33
N ALA A 326 -1.65 1.80 3.25
CA ALA A 326 -0.97 0.81 4.10
C ALA A 326 -0.41 -0.40 3.30
N ALA A 327 -0.99 -0.69 2.14
CA ALA A 327 -0.58 -1.80 1.28
C ALA A 327 0.52 -1.42 0.27
N LEU A 328 0.69 -0.12 0.00
CA LEU A 328 1.52 0.39 -1.10
C LEU A 328 2.99 -0.07 -1.02
N PRO A 329 3.71 0.08 0.13
CA PRO A 329 5.11 -0.36 0.21
C PRO A 329 5.30 -1.83 -0.14
N LYS A 330 4.39 -2.68 0.34
CA LYS A 330 4.46 -4.13 0.11
C LYS A 330 4.08 -4.52 -1.30
N ALA A 331 3.13 -3.81 -1.90
CA ALA A 331 2.77 -4.01 -3.29
C ALA A 331 3.95 -3.68 -4.20
N MET A 332 4.70 -2.60 -3.91
CA MET A 332 5.92 -2.26 -4.66
C MET A 332 6.99 -3.36 -4.55
N GLU A 333 7.31 -3.78 -3.32
CA GLU A 333 8.30 -4.85 -3.06
C GLU A 333 7.93 -6.15 -3.79
N ASN A 334 6.67 -6.57 -3.72
CA ASN A 334 6.20 -7.81 -4.34
C ASN A 334 6.24 -7.74 -5.88
N LEU A 335 5.90 -6.59 -6.48
CA LEU A 335 6.00 -6.41 -7.93
C LEU A 335 7.45 -6.36 -8.41
N TYR A 336 8.37 -5.81 -7.62
CA TYR A 336 9.82 -5.90 -7.90
C TYR A 336 10.32 -7.34 -7.83
N ALA A 337 9.92 -8.09 -6.81
CA ALA A 337 10.25 -9.51 -6.70
C ALA A 337 9.65 -10.36 -7.84
N MET A 338 8.51 -9.93 -8.40
CA MET A 338 7.88 -10.55 -9.57
C MET A 338 8.60 -10.20 -10.89
N GLY A 339 9.58 -9.28 -10.87
CA GLY A 339 10.38 -8.88 -12.04
C GLY A 339 9.86 -7.65 -12.77
N CYS A 340 8.90 -6.90 -12.22
CA CYS A 340 8.46 -5.64 -12.81
C CYS A 340 9.56 -4.57 -12.74
N SER A 341 9.72 -3.77 -13.79
CA SER A 341 10.70 -2.69 -13.84
C SER A 341 10.48 -1.67 -12.72
N ARG A 342 11.58 -1.26 -12.05
CA ARG A 342 11.57 -0.25 -10.99
C ARG A 342 10.86 1.03 -11.40
N LYS A 343 11.16 1.50 -12.62
CA LYS A 343 10.56 2.66 -13.27
C LYS A 343 9.03 2.56 -13.38
N VAL A 344 8.51 1.40 -13.77
CA VAL A 344 7.07 1.21 -14.00
C VAL A 344 6.33 1.18 -12.66
N VAL A 345 6.77 0.38 -11.71
CA VAL A 345 6.04 0.23 -10.43
C VAL A 345 6.14 1.51 -9.59
N ALA A 346 7.33 2.13 -9.52
CA ALA A 346 7.52 3.35 -8.73
C ALA A 346 6.60 4.47 -9.20
N PHE A 347 6.26 4.48 -10.49
CA PHE A 347 5.41 5.48 -11.08
C PHE A 347 3.93 5.09 -11.08
N VAL A 348 3.59 3.94 -11.66
CA VAL A 348 2.20 3.54 -11.90
C VAL A 348 1.47 3.22 -10.60
N LEU A 349 2.13 2.62 -9.61
CA LEU A 349 1.46 2.20 -8.38
C LEU A 349 1.03 3.39 -7.49
N PRO A 350 1.90 4.39 -7.24
CA PRO A 350 1.51 5.58 -6.47
C PRO A 350 0.52 6.47 -7.21
N THR A 351 0.67 6.64 -8.54
CA THR A 351 -0.32 7.36 -9.34
C THR A 351 -1.67 6.64 -9.34
N GLY A 352 -1.67 5.32 -9.45
CA GLY A 352 -2.89 4.50 -9.37
C GLY A 352 -3.56 4.56 -7.99
N TYR A 353 -2.80 4.68 -6.92
CA TYR A 353 -3.36 4.91 -5.58
C TYR A 353 -4.25 6.16 -5.53
N SER A 354 -3.86 7.25 -6.20
CA SER A 354 -4.65 8.49 -6.21
C SER A 354 -5.71 8.54 -7.31
N PHE A 355 -5.44 8.01 -8.50
CA PHE A 355 -6.30 8.17 -9.68
C PHE A 355 -7.13 6.93 -10.07
N ASN A 356 -6.81 5.76 -9.51
CA ASN A 356 -7.44 4.47 -9.85
C ASN A 356 -8.14 3.83 -8.64
N LEU A 357 -9.08 4.56 -8.05
CA LEU A 357 -9.86 4.14 -6.88
C LEU A 357 -11.09 3.31 -7.25
N ASP A 358 -10.92 2.26 -8.06
CA ASP A 358 -12.02 1.47 -8.63
C ASP A 358 -13.01 0.95 -7.59
N GLY A 359 -12.50 0.40 -6.47
CA GLY A 359 -13.34 -0.10 -5.38
C GLY A 359 -14.16 1.00 -4.70
N THR A 360 -13.58 2.19 -4.53
CA THR A 360 -14.28 3.36 -3.98
C THR A 360 -15.32 3.87 -4.96
N THR A 361 -14.99 4.00 -6.25
CA THR A 361 -15.96 4.44 -7.27
C THR A 361 -17.13 3.46 -7.37
N LEU A 362 -16.86 2.16 -7.36
CA LEU A 362 -17.88 1.13 -7.31
C LEU A 362 -18.73 1.30 -6.05
N TYR A 363 -18.13 1.41 -4.86
CA TYR A 363 -18.87 1.64 -3.62
C TYR A 363 -19.73 2.91 -3.64
N LEU A 364 -19.18 4.04 -4.10
CA LEU A 364 -19.89 5.32 -4.18
C LEU A 364 -21.10 5.23 -5.12
N SER A 365 -20.96 4.51 -6.24
CA SER A 365 -22.08 4.26 -7.16
C SER A 365 -23.23 3.51 -6.49
N LEU A 366 -22.89 2.46 -5.73
CA LEU A 366 -23.84 1.67 -4.96
C LEU A 366 -24.47 2.48 -3.83
N ALA A 367 -23.66 3.21 -3.06
CA ALA A 367 -24.11 3.98 -1.91
C ALA A 367 -25.06 5.12 -2.32
N ALA A 368 -24.74 5.87 -3.37
CA ALA A 368 -25.58 6.96 -3.84
C ALA A 368 -26.99 6.48 -4.24
N VAL A 369 -27.08 5.39 -5.01
CA VAL A 369 -28.36 4.82 -5.43
C VAL A 369 -29.07 4.12 -4.26
N PHE A 370 -28.34 3.45 -3.37
CA PHE A 370 -28.89 2.87 -2.14
C PHE A 370 -29.59 3.93 -1.28
N CYS A 371 -28.95 5.07 -1.05
CA CYS A 371 -29.54 6.16 -0.27
C CYS A 371 -30.82 6.68 -0.91
N ALA A 372 -30.86 6.83 -2.24
CA ALA A 372 -32.07 7.22 -2.94
C ALA A 372 -33.20 6.18 -2.83
N GLN A 373 -32.88 4.89 -2.97
CA GLN A 373 -33.83 3.79 -2.79
C GLN A 373 -34.39 3.76 -1.37
N ALA A 374 -33.54 3.94 -0.36
CA ALA A 374 -33.93 3.95 1.05
C ALA A 374 -34.73 5.22 1.44
N ALA A 375 -34.55 6.31 0.71
CA ALA A 375 -35.35 7.53 0.82
C ALA A 375 -36.67 7.47 0.03
N GLY A 376 -36.93 6.38 -0.72
CA GLY A 376 -38.09 6.27 -1.59
C GLY A 376 -38.05 7.19 -2.81
N ILE A 377 -36.87 7.71 -3.18
CA ILE A 377 -36.68 8.58 -4.33
C ILE A 377 -36.31 7.73 -5.55
N GLU A 378 -37.16 7.75 -6.57
CA GLU A 378 -36.83 7.13 -7.85
C GLU A 378 -35.83 7.99 -8.62
N LEU A 379 -34.61 7.47 -8.80
CA LEU A 379 -33.59 8.08 -9.65
C LEU A 379 -33.65 7.46 -11.05
N PRO A 380 -34.09 8.19 -12.09
CA PRO A 380 -33.97 7.70 -13.46
C PRO A 380 -32.50 7.51 -13.83
N VAL A 381 -32.22 6.56 -14.72
CA VAL A 381 -30.86 6.19 -15.13
C VAL A 381 -30.06 7.40 -15.62
N SER A 382 -30.69 8.36 -16.28
CA SER A 382 -30.05 9.62 -16.71
C SER A 382 -29.46 10.42 -15.54
N LYS A 383 -30.21 10.59 -14.44
CA LYS A 383 -29.73 11.25 -13.23
C LYS A 383 -28.65 10.43 -12.54
N GLN A 384 -28.79 9.10 -12.52
CA GLN A 384 -27.76 8.24 -11.96
C GLN A 384 -26.43 8.42 -12.71
N ILE A 385 -26.45 8.43 -14.05
CA ILE A 385 -25.26 8.67 -14.88
C ILE A 385 -24.64 10.04 -14.58
N ILE A 386 -25.44 11.11 -14.44
CA ILE A 386 -24.93 12.44 -14.10
C ILE A 386 -24.24 12.43 -12.73
N ILE A 387 -24.90 11.87 -11.70
CA ILE A 387 -24.31 11.72 -10.36
C ILE A 387 -23.00 10.93 -10.43
N MET A 388 -22.98 9.87 -11.24
CA MET A 388 -21.82 9.02 -11.43
C MET A 388 -20.66 9.75 -12.10
N LEU A 389 -20.92 10.53 -13.16
CA LEU A 389 -19.91 11.36 -13.81
C LEU A 389 -19.35 12.41 -12.85
N THR A 390 -20.23 13.05 -12.06
CA THR A 390 -19.80 13.98 -11.01
C THR A 390 -18.94 13.30 -9.96
N LEU A 391 -19.34 12.12 -9.48
CA LEU A 391 -18.57 11.32 -8.52
C LEU A 391 -17.23 10.85 -9.10
N MET A 392 -17.18 10.53 -10.38
CA MET A 392 -15.94 10.11 -11.04
C MET A 392 -14.96 11.29 -11.16
N LEU A 393 -15.47 12.48 -11.47
CA LEU A 393 -14.66 13.70 -11.55
C LEU A 393 -14.15 14.12 -10.16
N THR A 394 -14.97 14.00 -9.11
CA THR A 394 -14.57 14.35 -7.73
C THR A 394 -13.79 13.27 -7.01
N SER A 395 -13.92 12.01 -7.43
CA SER A 395 -13.17 10.88 -6.86
C SER A 395 -11.73 10.87 -7.37
N LYS A 396 -11.48 11.36 -8.59
CA LYS A 396 -10.15 11.45 -9.20
C LYS A 396 -9.51 12.75 -8.72
N GLY A 397 -9.04 12.71 -7.47
CA GLY A 397 -8.75 13.92 -6.72
C GLY A 397 -9.37 13.94 -5.34
N GLN A 398 -9.66 12.77 -4.72
CA GLN A 398 -9.82 12.74 -3.27
C GLN A 398 -8.50 13.16 -2.60
N LEU A 399 -8.37 14.47 -2.52
CA LEU A 399 -7.53 15.36 -1.75
C LEU A 399 -8.40 16.01 -0.67
#